data_AF-A0A932MD70-F1
#
_entry.id   AF-A0A932MD70-F1
#
_cell.length_a   1.000
_cell.length_b   1.000
_cell.length_c   1.000
_cell.angle_alpha   90.00
_cell.angle_beta   90.00
_cell.angle_gamma   90.00
#
_symmetry.space_group_name_H-M   'P 1'
#
loop_
_entity.id
_entity.type
_entity.pdbx_description
1 polymer ?
#
loop_
_entity_poly.entity_id
_entity_poly.type
_entity_poly.pdbx_seq_one_letter_code
_entity_poly.pdbx_strand_id
1 'polypeptide(L)'
;MRGYVAGPGRRIFPLRGYPAVSTGFTRAATTALELRVPLALVAKAIWKLPMGLDRVSLTAYGEAGGGWRAGEAADPFALRDVGGEVVVDAAIPQDIGFRVRVGAGVPLVSGLGVRSGKARWYLAFGTAF
;
A
#
# COMPACT_ATOMS: atom_id res chain seq x y z
N MET A 1 -6.59 9.15 16.25
CA MET A 1 -5.97 8.13 15.37
C MET A 1 -4.67 8.66 14.78
N ARG A 2 -3.51 8.06 15.13
CA ARG A 2 -2.21 8.34 14.53
C ARG A 2 -1.58 7.01 14.10
N GLY A 3 -1.67 6.70 12.81
CA GLY A 3 -0.85 5.64 12.21
C GLY A 3 0.47 6.23 11.76
N TYR A 4 1.59 5.65 12.18
CA TYR A 4 2.91 6.08 11.72
C TYR A 4 3.26 5.23 10.49
N VAL A 5 3.10 5.82 9.31
CA VAL A 5 3.66 5.25 8.07
C VAL A 5 5.12 5.67 8.02
N ALA A 6 6.03 4.72 8.24
CA ALA A 6 7.44 4.90 7.93
C ALA A 6 7.60 4.78 6.40
N GLY A 7 7.37 5.90 5.70
CA GLY A 7 7.40 5.98 4.25
C GLY A 7 7.37 7.45 3.79
N PRO A 8 7.72 7.72 2.53
CA PRO A 8 7.97 9.08 2.06
C PRO A 8 6.68 9.91 2.02
N GLY A 9 6.53 10.81 3.00
CA GLY A 9 5.78 12.08 2.93
C GLY A 9 4.30 12.06 2.50
N ARG A 10 3.66 13.24 2.57
CA ARG A 10 2.29 13.45 2.09
C ARG A 10 2.25 13.22 0.57
N ARG A 11 1.66 12.09 0.13
CA ARG A 11 1.55 11.72 -1.29
C ARG A 11 0.46 12.53 -1.99
N ILE A 12 0.83 13.22 -3.08
CA ILE A 12 -0.10 13.91 -3.99
C ILE A 12 -0.56 12.95 -5.12
N PHE A 13 0.20 11.86 -5.36
CA PHE A 13 -0.13 10.82 -6.33
C PHE A 13 -0.18 9.45 -5.63
N PRO A 14 -1.27 8.67 -5.79
CA PRO A 14 -1.50 7.50 -4.95
C PRO A 14 -0.67 6.26 -5.34
N LEU A 15 -0.06 6.23 -6.53
CA LEU A 15 0.67 5.06 -7.03
C LEU A 15 1.77 4.56 -6.08
N ARG A 16 1.60 3.37 -5.51
CA ARG A 16 2.48 2.79 -4.47
C ARG A 16 3.85 2.38 -5.00
N GLY A 17 3.92 1.95 -6.26
CA GLY A 17 5.16 1.55 -6.92
C GLY A 17 6.08 2.71 -7.28
N TYR A 18 5.57 3.95 -7.26
CA TYR A 18 6.32 5.16 -7.62
C TYR A 18 6.66 5.98 -6.37
N PRO A 19 7.76 6.77 -6.40
CA PRO A 19 8.13 7.63 -5.30
C PRO A 19 7.09 8.75 -5.13
N ALA A 20 6.95 9.26 -3.91
CA ALA A 20 6.18 10.48 -3.66
C ALA A 20 6.92 11.66 -4.29
N VAL A 21 6.69 11.89 -5.57
CA VAL A 21 7.20 13.06 -6.28
C VAL A 21 6.15 14.15 -6.27
N SER A 22 6.58 15.37 -5.96
CA SER A 22 5.80 16.60 -6.08
C SER A 22 5.75 17.07 -7.54
N THR A 23 5.58 16.16 -8.50
CA THR A 23 5.62 16.53 -9.92
C THR A 23 4.43 17.45 -10.22
N GLY A 24 4.74 18.63 -10.77
CA GLY A 24 3.76 19.68 -11.07
C GLY A 24 2.87 19.33 -12.26
N PHE A 25 1.97 18.37 -12.06
CA PHE A 25 0.85 18.09 -12.95
C PHE A 25 -0.31 19.02 -12.60
N THR A 26 -1.03 19.53 -13.60
CA THR A 26 -2.23 20.35 -13.39
C THR A 26 -3.49 19.47 -13.35
N ARG A 27 -3.45 18.31 -14.01
CA ARG A 27 -4.51 17.31 -14.05
C ARG A 27 -3.91 15.93 -13.83
N ALA A 28 -4.65 15.08 -13.13
CA ALA A 28 -4.24 13.72 -12.81
C ALA A 28 -5.46 12.81 -12.87
N ALA A 29 -5.28 11.61 -13.40
CA ALA A 29 -6.24 10.52 -13.30
C ALA A 29 -5.53 9.29 -12.73
N THR A 30 -6.25 8.55 -11.91
CA THR A 30 -5.75 7.32 -11.30
C THR A 30 -6.89 6.33 -11.12
N THR A 31 -6.57 5.07 -11.32
CA THR A 31 -7.44 3.93 -11.08
C THR A 31 -6.67 2.93 -10.21
N ALA A 32 -7.37 2.33 -9.26
CA ALA A 32 -6.83 1.34 -8.36
C ALA A 32 -7.78 0.15 -8.30
N LEU A 33 -7.23 -1.05 -8.44
CA LEU A 33 -7.91 -2.31 -8.22
C LEU A 33 -7.26 -2.99 -7.04
N GLU A 34 -8.04 -3.29 -6.01
CA GLU A 34 -7.58 -4.00 -4.82
C GLU A 34 -8.37 -5.29 -4.64
N LEU A 35 -7.66 -6.41 -4.52
CA LEU A 35 -8.21 -7.70 -4.19
C LEU A 35 -7.73 -8.11 -2.79
N ARG A 36 -8.64 -8.08 -1.82
CA ARG A 36 -8.35 -8.48 -0.44
C ARG A 36 -8.84 -9.89 -0.15
N VAL A 37 -7.92 -10.76 0.24
CA VAL A 37 -8.16 -12.15 0.63
C VAL A 37 -7.85 -12.31 2.12
N PRO A 38 -8.84 -12.64 2.98
CA PRO A 38 -8.57 -13.03 4.35
C PRO A 38 -7.90 -14.40 4.35
N LEU A 39 -6.62 -14.47 4.74
CA LEU A 39 -5.87 -15.73 4.75
C LEU A 39 -6.17 -16.55 6.00
N ALA A 40 -6.29 -15.88 7.15
CA ALA A 40 -6.61 -16.57 8.39
C ALA A 40 -7.38 -15.63 9.34
N LEU A 41 -8.49 -16.14 9.85
CA LEU A 41 -9.14 -15.66 11.08
C LEU A 41 -8.58 -16.53 12.21
N VAL A 42 -7.42 -16.14 12.73
CA VAL A 42 -6.71 -16.94 13.74
C VAL A 42 -7.43 -16.90 15.11
N ALA A 43 -8.42 -16.02 15.25
CA ALA A 43 -9.34 -15.92 16.38
C ALA A 43 -10.07 -17.22 16.79
N LYS A 44 -10.15 -18.27 15.96
CA LYS A 44 -10.85 -19.52 16.31
C LYS A 44 -9.99 -20.77 16.46
N ALA A 45 -8.72 -20.78 16.04
CA ALA A 45 -8.02 -22.05 15.80
C ALA A 45 -6.80 -22.35 16.69
N ILE A 46 -6.20 -21.38 17.39
CA ILE A 46 -4.98 -21.66 18.18
C ILE A 46 -5.10 -21.16 19.61
N TRP A 47 -5.72 -22.00 20.43
CA TRP A 47 -5.88 -21.86 21.87
C TRP A 47 -4.57 -22.05 22.67
N LYS A 48 -3.39 -21.70 22.13
CA LYS A 48 -2.09 -21.88 22.81
C LYS A 48 -0.97 -20.88 22.48
N LEU A 49 -1.19 -19.85 21.66
CA LEU A 49 -0.17 -18.82 21.43
C LEU A 49 -0.42 -17.60 22.35
N PRO A 50 0.54 -17.19 23.21
CA PRO A 50 0.39 -16.03 24.10
C PRO A 50 0.30 -14.68 23.37
N MET A 51 0.41 -14.69 22.04
CA MET A 51 0.22 -13.55 21.14
C MET A 51 -1.06 -13.80 20.35
N GLY A 52 -2.13 -13.09 20.69
CA GLY A 52 -3.45 -13.22 20.06
C GLY A 52 -3.44 -12.70 18.63
N LEU A 53 -2.95 -13.50 17.69
CA LEU A 53 -3.08 -13.22 16.27
C LEU A 53 -4.56 -13.27 15.92
N ASP A 54 -5.15 -12.14 15.55
CA ASP A 54 -6.60 -12.03 15.34
C ASP A 54 -6.91 -12.30 13.86
N ARG A 55 -6.19 -11.60 12.97
CA ARG A 55 -6.44 -11.65 11.54
C ARG A 55 -5.18 -11.46 10.72
N VAL A 56 -5.04 -12.29 9.68
CA VAL A 56 -4.06 -12.10 8.62
C VAL A 56 -4.80 -11.93 7.31
N SER A 57 -4.58 -10.81 6.63
CA SER A 57 -5.18 -10.50 5.33
C SER A 57 -4.09 -10.22 4.31
N LEU A 58 -4.22 -10.81 3.13
CA LEU A 58 -3.43 -10.48 1.96
C LEU A 58 -4.24 -9.54 1.08
N THR A 59 -3.63 -8.49 0.55
CA THR A 59 -4.24 -7.59 -0.43
C THR A 59 -3.32 -7.52 -1.64
N ALA A 60 -3.77 -8.00 -2.79
CA ALA A 60 -3.10 -7.70 -4.05
C ALA A 60 -3.69 -6.40 -4.61
N TYR A 61 -2.87 -5.54 -5.20
CA TYR A 61 -3.32 -4.31 -5.82
C TYR A 61 -2.68 -4.11 -7.19
N GLY A 62 -3.43 -3.51 -8.10
CA GLY A 62 -2.97 -3.02 -9.39
C GLY A 62 -3.43 -1.59 -9.57
N GLU A 63 -2.49 -0.67 -9.76
CA GLU A 63 -2.78 0.74 -9.87
C GLU A 63 -2.29 1.25 -11.23
N ALA A 64 -3.09 2.11 -11.86
CA ALA A 64 -2.72 2.81 -13.07
C ALA A 64 -3.07 4.29 -12.93
N GLY A 65 -2.32 5.15 -13.61
CA GLY A 65 -2.57 6.56 -13.57
C GLY A 65 -1.67 7.34 -14.49
N GLY A 66 -1.97 8.62 -14.63
CA GLY A 66 -1.11 9.55 -15.33
C GLY A 66 -1.44 10.98 -14.95
N GLY A 67 -0.45 11.85 -15.09
CA GLY A 67 -0.58 13.28 -14.88
C GLY A 67 -0.17 14.01 -16.14
N TRP A 68 -0.87 15.09 -16.46
CA TRP A 68 -0.60 15.94 -17.62
C TRP A 68 -0.86 17.42 -17.29
N ARG A 69 -0.28 18.31 -18.09
CA ARG A 69 -0.55 19.75 -18.03
C ARG A 69 -1.63 20.16 -19.02
N ALA A 70 -2.16 21.36 -18.85
CA ALA A 70 -3.07 21.94 -19.84
C ALA A 70 -2.34 22.09 -21.19
N GLY A 71 -2.90 21.50 -22.26
CA GLY A 71 -2.29 21.51 -23.60
C GLY A 71 -1.45 20.27 -23.94
N GLU A 72 -1.15 19.40 -22.98
CA GLU A 72 -0.55 18.08 -23.24
C GLU A 72 -1.63 17.03 -23.55
N ALA A 73 -1.26 15.99 -24.30
CA ALA A 73 -2.14 14.85 -24.52
C ALA A 73 -2.43 14.14 -23.20
N ALA A 74 -3.70 13.86 -22.92
CA ALA A 74 -4.09 13.15 -21.72
C ALA A 74 -3.74 11.66 -21.87
N ASP A 75 -2.78 11.19 -21.09
CA ASP A 75 -2.51 9.76 -20.93
C ASP A 75 -2.78 9.33 -19.48
N PRO A 76 -4.00 8.87 -19.17
CA PRO A 76 -4.36 8.45 -17.82
C PRO A 76 -3.77 7.08 -17.43
N PHE A 77 -3.03 6.41 -18.33
CA PHE A 77 -2.42 5.10 -18.09
C PHE A 77 -0.90 5.10 -18.29
N ALA A 78 -0.27 6.27 -18.32
CA ALA A 78 1.16 6.48 -18.53
C ALA A 78 2.02 5.76 -17.47
N LEU A 79 1.50 5.65 -16.24
CA LEU A 79 2.14 5.02 -15.10
C LEU A 79 1.28 3.85 -14.64
N ARG A 80 1.94 2.72 -14.37
CA ARG A 80 1.27 1.51 -13.89
C ARG A 80 2.15 0.82 -12.87
N ASP A 81 1.55 0.28 -11.84
CA ASP A 81 2.20 -0.57 -10.86
C ASP A 81 1.29 -1.71 -10.41
N VAL A 82 1.93 -2.72 -9.85
CA VAL A 82 1.27 -3.85 -9.22
C VAL A 82 2.00 -4.18 -7.93
N GLY A 83 1.27 -4.65 -6.95
CA GLY A 83 1.87 -4.99 -5.67
C GLY A 83 0.97 -5.83 -4.79
N GLY A 84 1.51 -6.11 -3.61
CA GLY A 84 0.84 -6.90 -2.59
C GLY A 84 1.15 -6.36 -1.22
N GLU A 85 0.18 -6.50 -0.31
CA GLU A 85 0.27 -6.08 1.07
C GLU A 85 -0.21 -7.21 1.97
N VAL A 86 0.58 -7.54 2.97
CA VAL A 86 0.15 -8.41 4.06
C VAL A 86 -0.15 -7.52 5.26
N VAL A 87 -1.36 -7.65 5.77
CA VAL A 87 -1.83 -6.98 6.98
C VAL A 87 -2.00 -8.03 8.06
N VAL A 88 -1.31 -7.81 9.18
CA VAL A 88 -1.41 -8.62 10.38
C VAL A 88 -2.00 -7.77 11.48
N ASP A 89 -3.15 -8.20 12.00
CA ASP A 89 -3.79 -7.66 13.19
C ASP A 89 -3.51 -8.62 14.35
N ALA A 90 -2.90 -8.10 15.41
CA ALA A 90 -2.60 -8.86 16.61
C ALA A 90 -3.02 -8.07 17.86
N ALA A 91 -3.58 -8.77 18.82
CA ALA A 91 -3.94 -8.26 20.14
C ALA A 91 -3.08 -8.96 21.20
N ILE A 92 -2.47 -8.16 22.06
CA ILE A 92 -1.83 -8.65 23.29
C ILE A 92 -2.91 -8.67 24.38
N PRO A 93 -2.95 -9.68 25.27
CA PRO A 93 -3.93 -9.80 26.37
C PRO A 93 -4.02 -8.62 27.35
N GLN A 94 -3.21 -7.57 27.18
CA GLN A 94 -3.14 -6.37 28.02
C GLN A 94 -3.81 -5.15 27.35
N ASP A 95 -4.81 -5.37 26.48
CA ASP A 95 -5.52 -4.32 25.71
C ASP A 95 -4.60 -3.47 24.80
N ILE A 96 -3.52 -4.06 24.27
CA ILE A 96 -2.64 -3.42 23.29
C ILE A 96 -2.71 -4.17 21.96
N GLY A 97 -3.22 -3.49 20.95
CA GLY A 97 -3.51 -4.00 19.62
C GLY A 97 -2.54 -3.35 18.65
N PHE A 98 -1.80 -4.18 17.94
CA PHE A 98 -0.86 -3.71 16.94
C PHE A 98 -1.25 -4.25 15.58
N ARG A 99 -1.27 -3.33 14.61
CA ARG A 99 -1.45 -3.61 13.19
C ARG A 99 -0.13 -3.42 12.49
N VAL A 100 0.38 -4.48 11.90
CA VAL A 100 1.55 -4.44 11.02
C VAL A 100 1.06 -4.58 9.59
N ARG A 101 1.48 -3.65 8.72
CA ARG A 101 1.27 -3.75 7.28
C ARG A 101 2.62 -3.75 6.59
N VAL A 102 2.90 -4.83 5.87
CA VAL A 102 4.08 -4.95 5.01
C VAL A 102 3.58 -5.00 3.58
N GLY A 103 4.08 -4.12 2.72
CA GLY A 103 3.70 -4.13 1.32
C GLY A 103 4.87 -3.91 0.38
N ALA A 104 4.70 -4.40 -0.84
CA ALA A 104 5.65 -4.21 -1.92
C ALA A 104 4.91 -3.82 -3.19
N GLY A 105 5.37 -2.77 -3.86
CA GLY A 105 4.90 -2.35 -5.17
C GLY A 105 6.01 -2.42 -6.21
N VAL A 106 5.71 -2.95 -7.38
CA VAL A 106 6.59 -3.01 -8.54
C VAL A 106 6.01 -2.12 -9.64
N PRO A 107 6.71 -1.06 -10.06
CA PRO A 107 6.30 -0.28 -11.22
C PRO A 107 6.46 -1.13 -12.47
N LEU A 108 5.41 -1.20 -13.29
CA LEU A 108 5.41 -1.91 -14.57
C LEU A 108 6.01 -1.07 -15.69
N VAL A 109 5.96 0.26 -15.55
CA VAL A 109 6.48 1.21 -16.53
C VAL A 109 7.55 2.07 -15.87
N SER A 110 8.57 2.47 -16.64
CA SER A 110 9.56 3.42 -16.13
C SER A 110 8.96 4.82 -16.12
N GLY A 111 9.06 5.52 -15.00
CA GLY A 111 8.45 6.84 -14.83
C GLY A 111 8.78 7.45 -13.47
N LEU A 112 8.65 8.78 -13.35
CA LEU A 112 8.84 9.51 -12.09
C LEU A 112 10.18 9.20 -11.38
N GLY A 113 11.25 8.98 -12.14
CA GLY A 113 12.59 8.67 -11.60
C GLY A 113 12.79 7.23 -11.14
N VAL A 114 11.87 6.31 -11.46
CA VAL A 114 11.99 4.87 -11.16
C VAL A 114 11.93 4.05 -12.44
N ARG A 115 12.78 3.02 -12.52
CA ARG A 115 12.77 2.04 -13.61
C ARG A 115 11.73 0.95 -13.33
N SER A 116 11.10 0.48 -14.40
CA SER A 116 10.25 -0.72 -14.36
C SER A 116 10.99 -1.90 -13.70
N GLY A 117 10.25 -2.69 -12.92
CA GLY A 117 10.75 -3.92 -12.29
C GLY A 117 11.46 -3.75 -10.94
N LYS A 118 11.73 -2.53 -10.48
CA LYS A 118 12.35 -2.32 -9.16
C LYS A 118 11.30 -2.34 -8.04
N ALA A 119 11.19 -3.48 -7.34
CA ALA A 119 10.31 -3.62 -6.19
C ALA A 119 10.63 -2.60 -5.08
N ARG A 120 9.61 -1.90 -4.61
CA ARG A 120 9.67 -0.97 -3.48
C ARG A 120 8.89 -1.55 -2.32
N TRP A 121 9.60 -1.80 -1.23
CA TRP A 121 9.03 -2.29 0.01
C TRP A 121 8.68 -1.11 0.91
N TYR A 122 7.60 -1.26 1.65
CA TYR A 122 7.25 -0.33 2.71
C TYR A 122 6.68 -1.12 3.90
N LEU A 123 6.84 -0.53 5.07
CA LEU A 123 6.44 -1.11 6.34
C LEU A 123 5.70 -0.03 7.13
N ALA A 124 4.46 -0.31 7.51
CA ALA A 124 3.64 0.59 8.30
C ALA A 124 3.25 -0.09 9.60
N PHE A 125 3.43 0.63 10.70
CA PHE A 125 3.06 0.20 12.04
C PHE A 125 1.96 1.12 12.56
N GLY A 126 0.86 0.52 12.99
CA GLY A 126 -0.25 1.23 13.62
C GLY A 126 -0.59 0.57 14.95
N THR A 127 -0.86 1.39 15.97
CA THR A 127 -1.58 0.94 17.16
C THR A 127 -3.06 1.04 16.83
N ALA A 128 -3.76 -0.09 16.82
CA ALA A 128 -5.17 -0.14 16.48
C ALA A 128 -5.97 -0.19 17.78
N PHE A 129 -6.45 0.97 18.25
CA PHE A 129 -7.73 1.18 18.94
C PHE A 129 -8.17 2.64 18.77
#